data_AF-A0A4Z0BK90-F1
#
_entry.id   AF-A0A4Z0BK90-F1
#
_cell.length_a   1.000
_cell.length_b   1.000
_cell.length_c   1.000
_cell.angle_alpha   90.00
_cell.angle_beta   90.00
_cell.angle_gamma   90.00
#
_symmetry.space_group_name_H-M   'P 1'
#
loop_
_entity.id
_entity.type
_entity.pdbx_description
1 polymer ?
#
loop_
_entity_poly.entity_id
_entity_poly.type
_entity_poly.pdbx_seq_one_letter_code
_entity_poly.pdbx_strand_id
1 'polypeptide(L)'
;MPHLSSSFSGALRTFAYFMASGTQYTLEGVDYLDLYGSEPSAIEQVYAIFANVIELDEEGRVLNAHYAQKRATDYLRAYCDPTFKVDPPYEEWEVALHGPPPRQDLK
;
A
#
# COMPACT_ATOMS: atom_id res chain seq x y z
N MET A 1 -17.26 4.19 19.17
CA MET A 1 -16.12 4.58 18.33
C MET A 1 -16.46 4.20 16.89
N PRO A 2 -16.17 5.05 15.89
CA PRO A 2 -16.40 4.67 14.50
C PRO A 2 -15.45 3.52 14.11
N HIS A 3 -15.97 2.55 13.37
CA HIS A 3 -15.19 1.49 12.74
C HIS A 3 -15.02 1.81 11.26
N LEU A 4 -13.95 1.31 10.64
CA LEU A 4 -13.79 1.36 9.20
C LEU A 4 -14.90 0.53 8.51
N SER A 5 -15.31 0.97 7.32
CA SER A 5 -16.35 0.28 6.55
C SER A 5 -15.92 -1.13 6.15
N SER A 6 -16.88 -2.01 5.88
CA SER A 6 -16.62 -3.33 5.30
C SER A 6 -15.95 -3.25 3.92
N SER A 7 -16.20 -2.17 3.18
CA SER A 7 -15.57 -1.90 1.87
C SER A 7 -14.07 -1.67 2.03
N PHE A 8 -13.66 -0.77 2.93
CA PHE A 8 -12.25 -0.54 3.21
C PHE A 8 -11.57 -1.77 3.81
N SER A 9 -12.23 -2.42 4.78
CA SER A 9 -11.73 -3.67 5.38
C SER A 9 -11.49 -4.75 4.32
N GLY A 10 -12.41 -4.87 3.35
CA GLY A 10 -12.28 -5.75 2.19
C GLY A 10 -11.07 -5.40 1.33
N ALA A 11 -10.92 -4.14 0.94
CA ALA A 11 -9.81 -3.67 0.11
C ALA A 11 -8.45 -3.93 0.78
N LEU A 12 -8.29 -3.54 2.05
CA LEU A 12 -7.06 -3.71 2.80
C LEU A 12 -6.68 -5.20 2.94
N ARG A 13 -7.60 -6.06 3.37
CA ARG A 13 -7.29 -7.49 3.55
C ARG A 13 -6.93 -8.17 2.24
N THR A 14 -7.58 -7.78 1.13
CA THR A 14 -7.29 -8.37 -0.18
C THR A 14 -5.94 -7.91 -0.71
N PHE A 15 -5.63 -6.62 -0.56
CA PHE A 15 -4.33 -6.10 -0.94
C PHE A 15 -3.20 -6.78 -0.16
N ALA A 16 -3.37 -6.90 1.17
CA ALA A 16 -2.40 -7.58 2.02
C ALA A 16 -2.21 -9.05 1.64
N TYR A 17 -3.31 -9.75 1.34
CA TYR A 17 -3.26 -11.14 0.87
C TYR A 17 -2.46 -11.28 -0.43
N PHE A 18 -2.74 -10.46 -1.45
CA PHE A 18 -2.02 -10.52 -2.73
C PHE A 18 -0.54 -10.16 -2.58
N MET A 19 -0.23 -9.15 -1.77
CA MET A 19 1.15 -8.76 -1.48
C MET A 19 1.91 -9.89 -0.78
N ALA A 20 1.36 -10.47 0.29
CA ALA A 20 2.05 -11.49 1.07
C ALA A 20 2.11 -12.88 0.40
N SER A 21 1.23 -13.14 -0.56
CA SER A 21 1.24 -14.40 -1.33
C SER A 21 2.07 -14.34 -2.61
N GLY A 22 2.56 -13.16 -3.02
CA GLY A 22 3.27 -12.98 -4.27
C GLY A 22 2.35 -13.01 -5.51
N THR A 23 1.03 -12.90 -5.32
CA THR A 23 0.04 -13.03 -6.40
C THR A 23 -0.55 -11.69 -6.83
N GLN A 24 0.08 -10.58 -6.44
CA GLN A 24 -0.29 -9.25 -6.91
C GLN A 24 0.06 -9.10 -8.40
N TYR A 25 -0.96 -8.98 -9.25
CA TYR A 25 -0.82 -8.99 -10.71
C TYR A 25 0.06 -7.86 -11.26
N THR A 26 0.08 -6.69 -10.62
CA THR A 26 0.96 -5.58 -11.03
C THR A 26 2.44 -5.82 -10.71
N LEU A 27 2.76 -6.88 -9.95
CA LEU A 27 4.11 -7.31 -9.60
C LEU A 27 4.51 -8.63 -10.25
N GLU A 28 3.78 -9.07 -11.29
CA GLU A 28 4.18 -10.24 -12.05
C GLU A 28 5.63 -10.08 -12.56
N GLY A 29 6.45 -11.10 -12.31
CA GLY A 29 7.87 -11.15 -12.64
C GLY A 29 8.80 -10.41 -11.66
N VAL A 30 8.27 -9.81 -10.58
CA VAL A 30 9.07 -9.16 -9.54
C VAL A 30 9.24 -10.12 -8.36
N ASP A 31 10.49 -10.45 -8.02
CA ASP A 31 10.80 -11.25 -6.84
C ASP A 31 11.03 -10.33 -5.64
N TYR A 32 10.00 -10.15 -4.81
CA TYR A 32 10.00 -9.20 -3.69
C TYR A 32 9.67 -9.83 -2.33
N LEU A 33 9.29 -11.12 -2.28
CA LEU A 33 8.75 -11.71 -1.05
C LEU A 33 9.77 -11.74 0.08
N ASP A 34 11.05 -11.96 -0.23
CA ASP A 34 12.13 -11.95 0.76
C ASP A 34 12.28 -10.58 1.45
N LEU A 35 11.86 -9.48 0.79
CA LEU A 35 11.92 -8.12 1.34
C LEU A 35 11.07 -7.95 2.60
N TYR A 36 10.04 -8.77 2.81
CA TYR A 36 9.28 -8.77 4.07
C TYR A 36 10.18 -9.02 5.29
N GLY A 37 11.23 -9.83 5.14
CA GLY A 37 12.17 -10.15 6.21
C GLY A 37 13.51 -9.41 6.11
N SER A 38 14.01 -9.18 4.89
CA SER A 38 15.33 -8.58 4.69
C SER A 38 15.32 -7.05 4.72
N GLU A 39 14.31 -6.42 4.11
CA GLU A 39 14.21 -4.96 3.94
C GLU A 39 12.77 -4.47 4.18
N PRO A 40 12.25 -4.62 5.42
CA PRO A 40 10.84 -4.37 5.71
C PRO A 40 10.40 -2.93 5.46
N SER A 41 11.32 -1.96 5.40
CA SER A 41 11.03 -0.57 5.03
C SER A 41 10.51 -0.42 3.60
N ALA A 42 10.92 -1.29 2.66
CA ALA A 42 10.36 -1.29 1.31
C ALA A 42 8.87 -1.70 1.35
N ILE A 43 8.54 -2.72 2.13
CA ILE A 43 7.14 -3.16 2.30
C ILE A 43 6.33 -2.12 3.09
N GLU A 44 6.91 -1.51 4.12
CA GLU A 44 6.30 -0.40 4.87
C GLU A 44 5.86 0.73 3.92
N GLN A 45 6.75 1.15 3.02
CA GLN A 45 6.46 2.22 2.07
C GLN A 45 5.32 1.87 1.10
N VAL A 46 5.20 0.60 0.68
CA VAL A 46 4.06 0.12 -0.14
C VAL A 46 2.75 0.34 0.60
N TYR A 47 2.67 -0.03 1.88
CA TYR A 47 1.45 0.16 2.67
C TYR A 47 1.17 1.64 2.96
N ALA A 48 2.20 2.45 3.16
CA ALA A 48 2.06 3.89 3.30
C ALA A 48 1.44 4.52 2.04
N ILE A 49 1.97 4.19 0.85
CA ILE A 49 1.43 4.70 -0.42
C ILE A 49 -0.02 4.23 -0.62
N PHE A 50 -0.31 2.95 -0.36
CA PHE A 50 -1.68 2.44 -0.47
C PHE A 50 -2.65 3.19 0.45
N ALA A 51 -2.26 3.42 1.71
CA ALA A 51 -3.09 4.11 2.69
C ALA A 51 -3.24 5.61 2.40
N ASN A 52 -2.22 6.26 1.85
CA ASN A 52 -2.28 7.67 1.50
C ASN A 52 -3.16 7.90 0.26
N VAL A 53 -3.07 7.02 -0.74
CA VAL A 53 -3.75 7.18 -2.05
C VAL A 53 -5.21 6.70 -2.04
N ILE A 54 -5.59 5.80 -1.15
CA ILE A 54 -6.95 5.24 -1.15
C ILE A 54 -8.00 6.30 -0.81
N GLU A 55 -8.98 6.45 -1.70
CA GLU A 55 -10.09 7.39 -1.57
C GLU A 55 -11.34 6.67 -1.06
N LEU A 56 -12.02 7.32 -0.12
CA LEU A 56 -13.27 6.86 0.49
C LEU A 56 -14.37 7.91 0.29
N ASP A 57 -15.61 7.48 0.08
CA ASP A 57 -16.78 8.38 0.19
C ASP A 57 -17.21 8.60 1.65
N GLU A 58 -18.29 9.37 1.84
CA GLU A 58 -18.85 9.73 3.14
C GLU A 58 -19.28 8.50 3.97
N GLU A 59 -19.65 7.40 3.33
CA GLU A 59 -19.98 6.13 3.99
C GLU A 59 -18.75 5.21 4.19
N GLY A 60 -17.57 5.68 3.81
CA GLY A 60 -16.32 4.93 3.88
C GLY A 60 -16.17 3.89 2.77
N ARG A 61 -16.96 3.93 1.70
CA ARG A 61 -16.80 3.00 0.56
C ARG A 61 -15.60 3.40 -0.27
N VAL A 62 -14.80 2.42 -0.66
CA VAL A 62 -13.58 2.63 -1.45
C VAL A 62 -13.92 3.01 -2.88
N LEU A 63 -13.33 4.10 -3.37
CA LEU A 63 -13.59 4.66 -4.70
C LEU A 63 -12.53 4.28 -5.73
N ASN A 64 -11.27 4.09 -5.33
CA ASN A 64 -10.13 4.01 -6.26
C ASN A 64 -9.16 2.83 -5.97
N ALA A 65 -9.66 1.70 -5.43
CA ALA A 65 -8.83 0.58 -4.96
C ALA A 65 -7.71 0.16 -5.93
N HIS A 66 -8.03 -0.01 -7.22
CA HIS A 66 -7.04 -0.42 -8.23
C HIS A 66 -5.95 0.63 -8.45
N TYR A 67 -6.32 1.92 -8.41
CA TYR A 67 -5.36 3.00 -8.53
C TYR A 67 -4.41 3.03 -7.34
N ALA A 68 -4.93 2.96 -6.10
CA ALA A 68 -4.12 2.89 -4.89
C ALA A 68 -3.16 1.67 -4.90
N GLN A 69 -3.64 0.50 -5.32
CA GLN A 69 -2.80 -0.70 -5.47
C GLN A 69 -1.71 -0.50 -6.52
N LYS A 70 -2.05 0.05 -7.69
CA LYS A 70 -1.08 0.33 -8.75
C LYS A 70 0.00 1.29 -8.23
N ARG A 71 -0.39 2.41 -7.62
CA ARG A 71 0.56 3.38 -7.06
C ARG A 71 1.48 2.73 -6.03
N ALA A 72 0.95 1.92 -5.13
CA ALA A 72 1.77 1.23 -4.13
C ALA A 72 2.74 0.21 -4.74
N THR A 73 2.31 -0.52 -5.77
CA THR A 73 3.09 -1.59 -6.39
C THR A 73 4.08 -1.09 -7.44
N ASP A 74 3.80 0.05 -8.10
CA ASP A 74 4.76 0.75 -8.96
C ASP A 74 6.03 1.11 -8.17
N TYR A 75 5.88 1.52 -6.90
CA TYR A 75 7.03 1.79 -6.02
C TYR A 75 7.86 0.54 -5.81
N LEU A 76 7.23 -0.59 -5.47
CA LEU A 76 7.96 -1.82 -5.21
C LEU A 76 8.63 -2.38 -6.47
N ARG A 77 7.97 -2.23 -7.61
CA ARG A 77 8.58 -2.57 -8.90
C ARG A 77 9.79 -1.69 -9.20
N ALA A 78 9.69 -0.37 -9.02
CA ALA A 78 10.83 0.54 -9.18
C ALA A 78 11.97 0.25 -8.20
N TYR A 79 11.63 -0.22 -6.99
CA TYR A 79 12.60 -0.62 -5.98
C TYR A 79 13.38 -1.87 -6.40
N CYS A 80 12.70 -2.87 -6.98
CA CYS A 80 13.34 -4.12 -7.44
C CYS A 80 13.97 -4.02 -8.84
N ASP A 81 13.43 -3.18 -9.73
CA ASP A 81 13.87 -2.99 -11.11
C ASP A 81 14.25 -1.51 -11.35
N PRO A 82 15.55 -1.17 -11.36
CA PRO A 82 16.02 0.19 -11.60
C PRO A 82 15.66 0.76 -12.97
N THR A 83 15.24 -0.08 -13.93
CA THR A 83 14.82 0.37 -15.27
C THR A 83 13.35 0.81 -15.29
N PHE A 84 12.56 0.36 -14.33
CA PHE A 84 11.16 0.75 -14.20
C PHE A 84 11.05 2.18 -13.68
N LYS A 85 10.24 3.00 -14.36
CA LYS A 85 9.97 4.38 -13.96
C LYS A 85 8.50 4.51 -13.60
N VAL A 86 8.27 5.03 -12.40
CA VAL A 86 6.91 5.36 -11.94
C VAL A 86 6.41 6.56 -12.74
N ASP A 87 5.25 6.41 -13.38
CA ASP A 87 4.56 7.45 -14.13
C ASP A 87 3.06 7.44 -13.78
N PRO A 88 2.48 8.58 -13.34
CA PRO A 88 3.17 9.85 -13.05
C PRO A 88 4.15 9.72 -11.87
N PRO A 89 5.17 10.61 -11.75
CA PRO A 89 6.00 10.69 -10.56
C PRO A 89 5.16 10.82 -9.28
N TYR A 90 5.69 10.38 -8.14
CA TYR A 90 4.98 10.55 -6.87
C TYR A 90 4.91 12.01 -6.46
N GLU A 91 3.75 12.40 -5.96
CA GLU A 91 3.61 13.60 -5.13
C GLU A 91 4.16 13.33 -3.73
N GLU A 92 4.63 14.37 -3.04
CA GLU A 92 5.24 14.22 -1.70
C GLU A 92 4.29 13.58 -0.68
N TRP A 93 2.99 13.86 -0.79
CA TRP A 93 1.97 13.30 0.10
C TRP A 93 1.71 11.82 -0.15
N GLU A 94 1.91 11.31 -1.37
CA GLU A 94 1.69 9.89 -1.68
C GLU A 94 2.69 9.03 -0.91
N VAL A 95 3.94 9.50 -0.78
CA VAL A 95 5.05 8.75 -0.15
C VAL A 95 5.29 9.10 1.32
N ALA A 96 4.52 10.02 1.89
CA ALA A 96 4.71 10.46 3.26
C ALA A 96 4.55 9.31 4.28
N LEU A 97 5.54 9.16 5.17
CA LEU A 97 5.48 8.25 6.32
C LEU A 97 4.95 8.99 7.55
N HIS A 98 3.66 8.81 7.85
CA HIS A 98 3.05 9.40 9.04
C HIS A 98 3.54 8.72 10.32
N GLY A 99 3.68 9.50 11.40
CA GLY A 99 4.22 9.01 12.67
C GLY A 99 3.37 7.88 13.26
N PRO A 100 4.00 6.90 13.93
CA PRO A 100 3.29 5.79 14.54
C PRO A 100 2.42 6.26 15.73
N PRO A 101 1.37 5.52 16.09
CA PRO A 101 0.61 5.80 17.30
C PRO A 101 1.49 5.62 18.56
N PRO A 102 1.06 6.16 19.72
CA PRO A 102 1.72 5.89 20.99
C PRO A 102 1.81 4.38 21.28
N ARG A 103 2.80 3.97 22.10
CA ARG A 103 2.98 2.57 22.50
C ARG A 103 1.84 1.99 23.36
N GLN A 104 0.96 2.84 23.87
CA GLN A 104 -0.19 2.45 24.69
C GLN A 104 -1.45 3.07 24.12
N ASP A 105 -2.54 2.32 24.13
CA ASP A 105 -3.83 2.79 23.63
C ASP A 105 -4.37 3.97 24.43
N LEU A 106 -5.06 4.87 23.73
CA LEU A 106 -5.80 5.96 24.34
C LEU A 106 -6.99 5.38 25.11
N LYS A 107 -7.12 5.75 26.39
CA LYS A 107 -8.22 5.33 27.27
C LYS A 107 -9.43 6.24 27.15
#